data_AF-A0A4Q1CDT0-F1
#
_entry.id   AF-A0A4Q1CDT0-F1
#
_cell.length_a   1.000
_cell.length_b   1.000
_cell.length_c   1.000
_cell.angle_alpha   90.00
_cell.angle_beta   90.00
_cell.angle_gamma   90.00
#
_symmetry.space_group_name_H-M   'P 1'
#
loop_
_entity.id
_entity.type
_entity.pdbx_description
1 polymer ?
#
loop_
_entity_poly.entity_id
_entity_poly.type
_entity_poly.pdbx_seq_one_letter_code
_entity_poly.pdbx_strand_id
1 'polypeptide(L)'
;MLSQEDKEFLTWWEANNKREKKLITQLSVGLPLGLAFGFPILLSVLFRGWYKNMPYVSGSQLTVILIAVLLIIVFYAIFRMRFKWELNEQRYNELKEKQAREATITENELS
;
A
#
# COMPACT_ATOMS: atom_id res chain seq x y z
N MET A 1 27.05 -11.57 -7.39
CA MET A 1 27.43 -11.13 -6.04
C MET A 1 26.33 -10.24 -5.50
N LEU A 2 25.80 -10.57 -4.33
CA LEU A 2 24.89 -9.69 -3.59
C LEU A 2 25.58 -8.37 -3.22
N SER A 3 24.94 -7.25 -3.55
CA SER A 3 25.43 -5.94 -3.14
C SER A 3 25.27 -5.74 -1.63
N GLN A 4 25.95 -4.74 -1.07
CA GLN A 4 25.78 -4.35 0.33
C GLN A 4 24.33 -3.97 0.63
N GLU A 5 23.68 -3.24 -0.29
CA GLU A 5 22.27 -2.85 -0.19
C GLU A 5 21.33 -4.06 -0.13
N ASP A 6 21.63 -5.15 -0.85
CA ASP A 6 20.80 -6.36 -0.84
C ASP A 6 20.87 -7.09 0.50
N LYS A 7 22.04 -7.11 1.14
CA LYS A 7 22.23 -7.72 2.47
C LYS A 7 21.53 -6.91 3.57
N GLU A 8 21.59 -5.59 3.46
CA GLU A 8 20.87 -4.67 4.35
C GLU A 8 19.35 -4.82 4.18
N PHE A 9 18.87 -4.98 2.94
CA PHE A 9 17.45 -5.27 2.68
C PHE A 9 17.02 -6.62 3.28
N LEU A 10 17.81 -7.70 3.10
CA LEU A 10 17.50 -9.02 3.64
C LEU A 10 17.35 -8.99 5.17
N THR A 11 18.31 -8.37 5.86
CA THR A 11 18.31 -8.27 7.34
C THR A 11 17.17 -7.38 7.85
N TRP A 12 16.90 -6.26 7.17
CA TRP A 12 15.75 -5.41 7.49
C TRP A 12 14.42 -6.14 7.28
N TRP A 13 14.25 -6.85 6.16
CA TRP A 13 13.01 -7.55 5.84
C TRP A 13 12.73 -8.69 6.81
N GLU A 14 13.75 -9.47 7.22
CA GLU A 14 13.57 -10.53 8.23
C GLU A 14 13.10 -9.99 9.58
N ALA A 15 13.64 -8.85 10.01
CA ALA A 15 13.24 -8.20 11.26
C ALA A 15 11.84 -7.56 11.17
N ASN A 16 11.46 -7.05 10.00
CA ASN A 16 10.30 -6.18 9.85
C ASN A 16 9.07 -6.84 9.17
N ASN A 17 9.22 -7.94 8.42
CA ASN A 17 8.13 -8.63 7.70
C ASN A 17 6.93 -8.94 8.62
N LYS A 18 7.20 -9.51 9.81
CA LYS A 18 6.14 -9.85 10.78
C LYS A 18 5.38 -8.62 11.27
N ARG A 19 6.08 -7.48 11.45
CA ARG A 19 5.47 -6.20 11.83
C ARG A 19 4.70 -5.61 10.66
N GLU A 20 5.25 -5.62 9.44
CA GLU A 20 4.54 -5.15 8.25
C GLU A 20 3.28 -5.95 7.97
N LYS A 21 3.29 -7.28 8.10
CA LYS A 21 2.09 -8.11 7.94
C LYS A 21 0.98 -7.73 8.93
N LYS A 22 1.37 -7.38 10.18
CA LYS A 22 0.45 -6.93 11.23
C LYS A 22 0.00 -5.48 11.03
N LEU A 23 0.87 -4.61 10.52
CA LEU A 23 0.54 -3.23 10.14
C LEU A 23 -0.27 -3.17 8.84
N ILE A 24 -0.19 -4.15 7.95
CA ILE A 24 -1.11 -4.28 6.80
C ILE A 24 -2.52 -4.64 7.27
N THR A 25 -2.63 -5.39 8.35
CA THR A 25 -3.92 -5.71 8.97
C THR A 25 -4.43 -4.61 9.91
N GLN A 26 -3.55 -3.88 10.63
CA GLN A 26 -3.92 -2.84 11.60
C GLN A 26 -3.86 -1.40 11.09
N LEU A 27 -2.93 -1.09 10.19
CA LEU A 27 -2.55 0.26 9.74
C LEU A 27 -3.11 0.60 8.35
N SER A 28 -4.15 -0.10 7.90
CA SER A 28 -5.10 0.30 6.84
C SER A 28 -5.92 1.53 7.23
N VAL A 29 -5.27 2.47 7.93
CA VAL A 29 -5.77 3.78 8.28
C VAL A 29 -5.64 4.60 7.01
N GLY A 30 -6.70 4.58 6.20
CA GLY A 30 -6.86 5.33 4.96
C GLY A 30 -6.83 6.85 5.11
N LEU A 31 -6.07 7.39 6.06
CA LEU A 31 -6.00 8.81 6.40
C LEU A 31 -5.50 9.68 5.23
N PRO A 32 -4.37 9.36 4.56
CA PRO A 32 -3.81 10.28 3.58
C PRO A 32 -4.68 10.36 2.32
N LEU A 33 -5.17 9.20 1.86
CA LEU A 33 -5.98 9.10 0.65
C LEU A 33 -7.44 9.48 0.91
N GLY A 34 -7.98 9.13 2.08
CA GLY A 34 -9.27 9.59 2.57
C GLY A 34 -9.33 11.11 2.71
N LEU A 35 -8.25 11.76 3.16
CA LEU A 35 -8.14 13.21 3.14
C LEU A 35 -8.06 13.75 1.70
N ALA A 36 -7.21 13.18 0.83
CA ALA A 36 -7.07 13.66 -0.54
C ALA A 36 -8.38 13.65 -1.34
N PHE A 37 -9.22 12.62 -1.16
CA PHE A 37 -10.50 12.47 -1.85
C PHE A 37 -11.72 12.99 -1.07
N GLY A 38 -11.69 12.89 0.25
CA GLY A 38 -12.77 13.40 1.11
C GLY A 38 -12.76 14.92 1.22
N PHE A 39 -11.60 15.56 1.14
CA PHE A 39 -11.47 17.01 1.27
C PHE A 39 -12.18 17.80 0.16
N PRO A 40 -12.06 17.47 -1.15
CA PRO A 40 -12.83 18.11 -2.21
C PRO A 40 -14.35 17.94 -2.05
N ILE A 41 -14.80 16.78 -1.55
CA ILE A 41 -16.23 16.49 -1.36
C ILE A 41 -16.76 17.28 -0.16
N LEU A 42 -16.01 17.33 0.94
CA LEU A 42 -16.32 18.18 2.10
C LEU A 42 -16.40 19.66 1.70
N LEU A 43 -15.43 20.15 0.92
CA LEU A 43 -15.47 21.51 0.37
C LEU A 43 -16.71 21.73 -0.50
N SER A 44 -17.03 20.81 -1.40
CA SER A 44 -18.20 20.93 -2.28
C SER A 44 -19.52 21.00 -1.51
N VAL A 45 -19.64 20.24 -0.40
CA VAL A 45 -20.85 20.23 0.44
C VAL A 45 -20.94 21.45 1.36
N LEU A 46 -19.82 21.96 1.86
CA LEU A 46 -19.77 23.15 2.71
C LEU A 46 -20.00 24.44 1.91
N PHE A 47 -19.54 24.50 0.65
CA PHE A 47 -19.67 25.64 -0.24
C PHE A 47 -20.82 25.46 -1.27
N ARG A 48 -22.03 25.16 -0.80
CA ARG A 48 -23.25 24.96 -1.65
C ARG A 48 -23.62 26.14 -2.58
N GLY A 49 -22.97 27.29 -2.47
CA GLY A 49 -23.24 28.49 -3.27
C GLY A 49 -22.31 28.74 -4.46
N TRP A 50 -21.27 27.93 -4.67
CA TRP A 50 -20.27 28.22 -5.72
C TRP A 50 -20.81 27.97 -7.14
N TYR A 51 -21.74 27.01 -7.32
CA TYR A 51 -22.27 26.66 -8.64
C TYR A 51 -23.76 27.00 -8.77
N LYS A 52 -24.06 27.99 -9.62
CA LYS A 52 -25.41 28.54 -9.85
C LYS A 52 -26.38 27.55 -10.52
N ASN A 53 -25.86 26.55 -11.23
CA ASN A 53 -26.63 25.53 -11.97
C ASN A 53 -26.47 24.12 -11.37
N MET A 54 -26.11 24.02 -10.09
CA MET A 54 -25.95 22.70 -9.47
C MET A 54 -27.32 22.00 -9.41
N PRO A 55 -27.47 20.82 -10.04
CA PRO A 55 -28.72 20.06 -9.93
C PRO A 55 -28.94 19.70 -8.46
N TYR A 56 -30.19 19.73 -8.02
CA TYR A 56 -30.54 19.34 -6.67
C TYR A 56 -30.16 17.87 -6.46
N VAL A 57 -29.13 17.64 -5.66
CA VAL A 57 -28.76 16.30 -5.20
C VAL A 57 -29.49 16.07 -3.88
N SER A 58 -30.35 15.06 -3.85
CA SER A 58 -31.06 14.71 -2.62
C SER A 58 -30.06 14.25 -1.55
N GLY A 59 -30.44 14.37 -0.28
CA GLY A 59 -29.60 13.89 0.83
C GLY A 59 -29.22 12.42 0.68
N SER A 60 -30.14 11.58 0.18
CA SER A 60 -29.89 10.16 -0.06
C SER A 60 -28.87 9.92 -1.17
N GLN A 61 -28.93 10.67 -2.28
CA GLN A 61 -27.94 10.57 -3.36
C GLN A 61 -26.54 10.97 -2.89
N LEU A 62 -26.42 12.02 -2.07
CA LEU A 62 -25.13 12.42 -1.48
C LEU A 62 -24.58 11.32 -0.56
N THR A 63 -25.42 10.70 0.27
CA THR A 63 -24.99 9.60 1.15
C THR A 63 -24.46 8.41 0.35
N VAL A 64 -25.14 8.02 -0.73
CA VAL A 64 -24.69 6.91 -1.59
C VAL A 64 -23.34 7.23 -2.25
N ILE A 65 -23.16 8.44 -2.77
CA ILE A 65 -21.90 8.88 -3.38
C ILE A 65 -20.77 8.85 -2.33
N LEU A 66 -21.01 9.35 -1.12
CA LEU A 66 -20.04 9.34 -0.03
C LEU A 66 -19.62 7.91 0.34
N ILE A 67 -20.58 6.99 0.48
CA ILE A 67 -20.29 5.60 0.79
C ILE A 67 -19.50 4.94 -0.33
N ALA A 68 -19.90 5.15 -1.60
CA ALA A 68 -19.20 4.59 -2.75
C ALA A 68 -17.73 5.07 -2.81
N VAL A 69 -17.49 6.36 -2.60
CA VAL A 69 -16.14 6.92 -2.57
C VAL A 69 -15.34 6.34 -1.40
N LEU A 70 -15.92 6.24 -0.20
CA LEU A 70 -15.25 5.62 0.95
C LEU A 70 -14.87 4.17 0.67
N LEU A 71 -15.74 3.38 0.05
CA LEU A 71 -15.45 1.99 -0.32
C LEU A 71 -14.29 1.89 -1.30
N ILE A 72 -14.25 2.73 -2.33
CA ILE A 72 -13.16 2.75 -3.31
C ILE A 72 -11.82 3.10 -2.63
N ILE A 73 -11.81 4.10 -1.74
CA ILE A 73 -10.61 4.53 -1.02
C ILE A 73 -10.09 3.40 -0.14
N VAL A 74 -10.97 2.75 0.62
CA VAL A 74 -10.61 1.63 1.48
C VAL A 74 -10.08 0.45 0.66
N PHE A 75 -10.79 0.08 -0.40
CA PHE A 75 -10.38 -1.01 -1.29
C PHE A 75 -9.00 -0.75 -1.91
N TYR A 76 -8.78 0.44 -2.46
CA TYR A 76 -7.51 0.81 -3.08
C TYR A 76 -6.36 0.84 -2.05
N ALA A 77 -6.59 1.39 -0.85
CA ALA A 77 -5.58 1.45 0.19
C ALA A 77 -5.12 0.05 0.63
N ILE A 78 -6.08 -0.84 0.88
CA ILE A 78 -5.80 -2.24 1.23
C ILE A 78 -5.04 -2.93 0.09
N PHE A 79 -5.54 -2.79 -1.14
CA PHE A 79 -4.96 -3.43 -2.32
C PHE A 79 -3.51 -2.99 -2.55
N ARG A 80 -3.25 -1.68 -2.56
CA ARG A 80 -1.90 -1.12 -2.74
C ARG A 80 -0.91 -1.65 -1.71
N MET A 81 -1.32 -1.72 -0.44
CA MET A 81 -0.42 -2.11 0.64
C MET A 81 -0.15 -3.62 0.61
N ARG A 82 -1.18 -4.42 0.31
CA ARG A 82 -1.03 -5.85 0.06
C ARG A 82 -0.07 -6.11 -1.10
N PHE A 83 -0.26 -5.42 -2.22
CA PHE A 83 0.59 -5.55 -3.40
C PHE A 83 2.05 -5.17 -3.11
N LYS A 84 2.29 -4.08 -2.38
CA LYS A 84 3.65 -3.67 -2.00
C LYS A 84 4.34 -4.74 -1.13
N TRP A 85 3.64 -5.33 -0.19
CA TRP A 85 4.17 -6.41 0.64
C TRP A 85 4.51 -7.65 -0.19
N GLU A 86 3.61 -8.04 -1.12
CA GLU A 86 3.85 -9.17 -2.02
C GLU A 86 5.07 -8.95 -2.92
N LEU A 87 5.29 -7.72 -3.39
CA LEU A 87 6.47 -7.38 -4.19
C LEU A 87 7.77 -7.46 -3.38
N ASN A 88 7.76 -6.96 -2.14
CA ASN A 88 8.92 -7.04 -1.24
C ASN A 88 9.25 -8.50 -0.87
N GLU A 89 8.22 -9.33 -0.62
CA GLU A 89 8.38 -10.75 -0.33
C GLU A 89 8.97 -11.51 -1.53
N GLN A 90 8.53 -11.20 -2.75
CA GLN A 90 9.12 -11.74 -3.98
C GLN A 90 10.60 -11.36 -4.11
N ARG A 91 10.92 -10.07 -3.95
CA ARG A 91 12.32 -9.58 -3.98
C ARG A 91 13.18 -10.30 -2.95
N TYR A 92 12.67 -10.53 -1.75
CA TYR A 92 13.38 -11.24 -0.69
C TYR A 92 13.71 -12.69 -1.08
N ASN A 93 12.73 -13.41 -1.63
CA ASN A 93 12.94 -14.80 -2.07
C ASN A 93 13.97 -14.87 -3.21
N GLU A 94 13.89 -13.97 -4.19
CA GLU A 94 14.86 -13.90 -5.29
C GLU A 94 16.29 -13.67 -4.78
N LEU A 95 16.48 -12.80 -3.79
CA LEU A 95 17.78 -12.52 -3.20
C LEU A 95 18.32 -13.72 -2.41
N LYS A 96 17.45 -14.42 -1.68
CA LYS A 96 17.84 -15.66 -0.98
C LYS A 96 18.28 -16.76 -1.94
N GLU A 97 17.56 -16.94 -3.04
CA GLU A 97 17.98 -17.92 -4.05
C GLU A 97 19.31 -17.55 -4.71
N LYS A 98 19.56 -16.25 -4.95
CA LYS A 98 20.87 -15.80 -5.43
C LYS A 98 21.97 -16.07 -4.40
N GLN A 99 21.71 -15.83 -3.12
CA GLN A 99 22.64 -16.14 -2.03
C GLN A 99 23.00 -17.64 -1.99
N ALA A 100 21.99 -18.50 -2.08
CA ALA A 100 22.18 -19.95 -2.06
C ALA A 100 23.01 -20.42 -3.26
N ARG A 101 22.70 -19.90 -4.47
CA ARG A 101 23.47 -20.21 -5.69
C ARG A 101 24.93 -19.79 -5.58
N GLU A 102 25.23 -18.62 -5.03
CA GLU A 102 26.60 -18.14 -4.83
C GLU A 102 27.37 -18.98 -3.81
N ALA A 103 26.71 -19.43 -2.74
CA ALA A 103 27.31 -20.32 -1.74
C ALA A 103 27.67 -21.68 -2.35
N THR A 104 26.77 -22.29 -3.13
CA THR A 104 27.02 -23.58 -3.79
C THR A 104 28.14 -23.51 -4.83
N ILE A 105 28.25 -22.40 -5.58
CA ILE A 105 29.35 -22.20 -6.54
C ILE A 105 30.69 -22.12 -5.80
N THR A 106 30.74 -21.38 -4.68
CA THR A 106 31.97 -21.24 -3.88
C THR A 106 32.39 -22.57 -3.25
N GLU A 107 31.43 -23.38 -2.80
CA GLU A 107 31.69 -24.73 -2.25
C GLU A 107 32.27 -25.68 -3.30
N ASN A 108 31.72 -25.66 -4.52
CA ASN A 108 32.20 -26.49 -5.64
C ASN A 108 33.57 -26.04 -6.20
N GLU A 109 33.96 -24.78 -6.04
CA GLU A 109 35.31 -24.32 -6.44
C GLU A 109 36.39 -24.61 -5.38
N LEU A 110 35.98 -24.93 -4.15
CA LEU A 110 36.87 -25.27 -3.03
C LEU A 110 37.02 -26.80 -2.81
N SER A 111 36.24 -27.62 -3.52
CA SER A 111 36.27 -29.10 -3.50
C SER A 111 37.05 -29.67 -4.69
#